data_AF-A0A538LX79-F1
#
_entry.id   AF-A0A538LX79-F1
#
_cell.length_a   1.000
_cell.length_b   1.000
_cell.length_c   1.000
_cell.angle_alpha   90.00
_cell.angle_beta   90.00
_cell.angle_gamma   90.00
#
_symmetry.space_group_name_H-M   'P 1'
#
loop_
_entity.id
_entity.type
_entity.pdbx_description
1 polymer ?
#
loop_
_entity_poly.entity_id
_entity_poly.type
_entity_poly.pdbx_seq_one_letter_code
_entity_poly.pdbx_strand_id
1 'polypeptide(L)' 'MEAIVFLNRHEVGVVKSKRGQFSAPINLRGLPAGTFPVKITVITTSGSIISGTRTYHTCHTRIPFHGPGRL' A
#
# COMPACT_ATOMS: atom_id res chain seq x y z
N MET A 1 -4.16 4.10 20.08
CA MET A 1 -3.15 3.73 19.07
C MET A 1 -3.57 4.35 17.77
N GLU A 2 -2.63 4.79 16.95
CA GLU A 2 -2.93 5.33 15.63
C GLU A 2 -1.95 4.81 14.60
N ALA A 3 -2.38 4.74 13.35
CA ALA A 3 -1.61 4.28 12.22
C ALA A 3 -1.66 5.34 11.12
N ILE A 4 -0.49 5.81 10.70
CA ILE A 4 -0.31 6.74 9.59
C ILE A 4 0.03 5.93 8.36
N VAL A 5 -0.69 6.16 7.27
CA VAL A 5 -0.53 5.42 6.02
C VAL A 5 0.03 6.37 4.96
N PHE A 6 1.08 5.93 4.28
CA PHE A 6 1.74 6.64 3.20
C PHE A 6 1.67 5.84 1.91
N LEU A 7 1.22 6.45 0.83
CA LEU A 7 1.28 5.90 -0.53
C LEU A 7 2.35 6.66 -1.31
N ASN A 8 3.38 5.97 -1.77
CA ASN A 8 4.49 6.59 -2.51
C ASN A 8 5.08 7.83 -1.77
N ARG A 9 5.30 7.71 -0.45
CA ARG A 9 5.78 8.76 0.47
C ARG A 9 4.80 9.91 0.74
N HIS A 10 3.62 9.93 0.13
CA HIS A 10 2.56 10.87 0.46
C HIS A 10 1.65 10.31 1.54
N GLU A 11 1.37 11.08 2.59
CA GLU A 11 0.39 10.70 3.60
C GLU A 11 -1.00 10.62 2.96
N VAL A 12 -1.65 9.47 3.07
CA VAL A 12 -3.03 9.27 2.59
C VAL A 12 -4.04 9.30 3.73
N GLY A 13 -3.58 9.20 4.97
CA GLY A 13 -4.42 9.43 6.14
C GLY A 13 -3.95 8.74 7.41
N VAL A 14 -4.71 8.99 8.48
CA VAL A 14 -4.48 8.49 9.83
C VAL A 14 -5.68 7.65 10.28
N VAL A 15 -5.43 6.43 10.76
CA VAL A 15 -6.44 5.50 11.27
C VAL A 15 -6.24 5.28 12.76
N LYS A 16 -7.30 5.47 13.56
CA LYS A 16 -7.25 5.25 15.00
C LYS A 16 -7.94 3.94 15.36
N SER A 17 -7.36 3.18 16.28
CA SER A 17 -7.95 1.93 16.77
C SER A 17 -7.75 1.77 18.27
N LYS A 18 -8.81 1.25 18.93
CA LYS A 18 -8.78 0.85 20.34
C LYS A 18 -8.43 -0.63 20.52
N ARG A 19 -8.65 -1.46 19.50
CA ARG A 19 -8.45 -2.93 19.54
C ARG A 19 -7.12 -3.39 18.95
N GLY A 20 -6.31 -2.47 18.43
CA GLY A 20 -5.03 -2.78 17.78
C GLY A 20 -5.15 -3.32 16.34
N GLN A 21 -6.37 -3.41 15.80
CA GLN A 21 -6.61 -3.72 14.37
C GLN A 21 -6.82 -2.43 13.60
N PHE A 22 -6.10 -2.29 12.48
CA PHE A 22 -6.18 -1.11 11.61
C PHE A 22 -6.59 -1.54 10.21
N SER A 23 -7.48 -0.77 9.60
CA SER A 23 -7.87 -0.92 8.20
C SER A 23 -7.93 0.46 7.56
N ALA A 24 -7.25 0.62 6.43
CA ALA A 24 -7.19 1.86 5.69
C ALA A 24 -7.47 1.55 4.20
N PRO A 25 -8.55 2.10 3.61
CA PRO A 25 -8.78 1.96 2.19
C PRO A 25 -7.74 2.79 1.41
N ILE A 26 -7.08 2.19 0.43
CA ILE A 26 -6.21 2.88 -0.52
C ILE A 26 -6.83 2.76 -1.91
N ASN A 27 -6.86 3.87 -2.66
CA ASN A 27 -7.33 3.87 -4.04
C ASN A 27 -6.13 3.86 -5.00
N LEU A 28 -5.96 2.76 -5.72
CA LEU A 28 -4.91 2.62 -6.72
C LEU A 28 -5.40 2.96 -8.15
N ARG A 29 -6.68 3.29 -8.31
CA ARG A 29 -7.26 3.61 -9.63
C ARG A 29 -6.80 5.00 -10.08
N GLY A 30 -6.52 5.13 -11.38
CA GLY A 30 -6.06 6.39 -11.99
C GLY A 30 -4.58 6.68 -11.76
N LEU A 31 -3.86 5.83 -11.03
CA LEU A 31 -2.41 5.91 -10.91
C LEU A 31 -1.73 5.34 -12.18
N PRO A 32 -0.57 5.89 -12.58
CA PRO A 32 0.22 5.32 -13.66
C PRO A 32 0.58 3.86 -13.42
N ALA A 33 0.80 3.12 -14.49
CA ALA A 33 1.25 1.73 -14.37
C ALA A 33 2.58 1.66 -13.62
N GLY A 34 2.64 0.90 -12.52
CA GLY A 34 3.88 0.72 -11.77
C GLY A 34 3.74 0.09 -10.39
N THR A 35 4.80 0.23 -9.62
CA THR A 35 4.94 -0.28 -8.25
C THR A 35 4.68 0.83 -7.24
N PHE A 36 3.76 0.58 -6.33
CA PHE A 36 3.31 1.53 -5.31
C PHE A 36 3.61 0.97 -3.92
N PRO A 37 4.70 1.43 -3.28
CA PRO A 37 4.97 1.08 -1.89
C PRO A 37 4.03 1.86 -0.98
N VAL A 38 3.36 1.13 -0.09
CA VAL A 38 2.50 1.63 0.96
C VAL A 38 3.23 1.43 2.29
N LYS A 39 3.69 2.53 2.89
CA LYS A 39 4.32 2.49 4.22
C LYS A 39 3.24 2.72 5.27
N ILE A 40 3.22 1.86 6.28
CA ILE A 40 2.29 1.91 7.40
C ILE A 40 3.12 2.14 8.65
N THR A 41 2.83 3.20 9.40
CA THR A 41 3.54 3.55 10.63
C THR A 41 2.54 3.60 11.77
N VAL A 42 2.67 2.70 12.75
CA VAL A 42 1.79 2.61 13.91
C VAL A 42 2.49 3.22 15.12
N ILE A 43 1.79 4.09 15.82
CA ILE A 43 2.18 4.65 17.11
C ILE A 43 1.32 3.95 18.19
N THR A 44 1.98 3.16 19.03
CA THR A 44 1.32 2.44 20.13
C THR A 44 0.95 3.40 21.26
N THR A 45 0.10 2.97 22.19
CA THR A 45 -0.23 3.78 23.39
C THR A 45 0.97 4.02 24.30
N SER A 46 2.00 3.17 24.24
CA SER A 46 3.27 3.33 24.95
C SER A 46 4.25 4.27 24.23
N GLY A 47 3.89 4.85 23.08
CA GLY A 47 4.74 5.71 22.27
C GLY A 47 5.74 4.96 21.37
N SER A 48 5.66 3.63 21.31
CA SER A 48 6.52 2.83 20.44
C SER A 48 6.07 2.95 18.98
N ILE A 49 7.04 3.00 18.07
CA ILE A 49 6.78 3.12 16.62
C ILE A 49 7.03 1.77 15.96
N ILE A 50 6.03 1.26 15.25
CA ILE A 50 6.11 0.03 14.46
C ILE A 50 5.85 0.41 13.00
N SER A 51 6.79 0.11 12.11
CA SER A 51 6.62 0.39 10.68
C SER A 51 6.63 -0.90 9.85
N GLY A 52 5.77 -0.94 8.84
CA GLY A 52 5.76 -2.00 7.83
C GLY A 52 5.50 -1.42 6.44
N THR A 53 5.93 -2.15 5.41
CA THR A 53 5.71 -1.74 4.02
C THR A 53 4.96 -2.84 3.29
N ARG A 54 3.93 -2.45 2.54
CA ARG A 54 3.22 -3.32 1.59
C ARG A 54 3.48 -2.81 0.18
N THR A 55 3.79 -3.70 -0.74
CA THR A 55 4.01 -3.35 -2.14
C THR A 55 2.78 -3.72 -2.95
N TYR A 56 2.23 -2.75 -3.67
CA TYR A 56 1.13 -2.96 -4.60
C TYR A 56 1.58 -2.67 -6.03
N HIS A 57 0.90 -3.30 -6.98
CA HIS A 57 1.07 -3.02 -8.40
C HIS A 57 -0.28 -2.64 -8.97
N THR A 58 -0.32 -1.57 -9.75
CA THR A 58 -1.50 -1.25 -10.56
C THR A 58 -1.68 -2.31 -11.64
N CYS A 59 -2.93 -2.62 -11.98
CA CYS A 59 -3.23 -3.54 -13.07
C CYS A 59 -2.57 -3.05 -14.37
N HIS A 60 -1.74 -3.89 -14.97
CA HIS A 60 -1.24 -3.68 -16.33
C HIS A 60 -2.31 -4.18 -17.33
N THR A 61 -2.40 -3.54 -18.50
CA THR A 61 -3.02 -4.17 -19.68
C THR A 61 -2.36 -5.54 -19.86
N ARG A 62 -3.15 -6.61 -19.88
CA ARG A 62 -2.61 -7.93 -20.23
C ARG A 62 -1.99 -7.79 -21.62
N ILE A 63 -0.66 -7.88 -21.69
CA ILE A 63 0.03 -8.05 -22.97
C ILE A 63 -0.58 -9.31 -23.60
N PRO A 64 -1.07 -9.26 -24.86
CA PRO A 64 -1.53 -10.46 -25.54
C PRO A 64 -0.39 -11.48 -25.51
N PHE A 65 -0.69 -12.67 -25.01
CA PHE A 65 0.27 -13.77 -24.99
C PHE A 65 0.53 -14.18 -26.44
N HIS A 66 1.56 -13.62 -27.06
CA HIS A 66 2.19 -14.19 -28.24
C HIS A 66 3.01 -15.36 -27.72
N GLY A 67 2.50 -16.57 -27.91
CA GLY A 67 3.17 -17.80 -27.45
C GLY A 67 4.61 -17.91 -27.94
N PRO A 68 5.37 -18.89 -27.44
CA PRO A 68 6.78 -19.01 -27.78
C PRO A 68 6.93 -19.01 -29.30
N GLY A 69 7.79 -18.12 -29.80
CA GLY A 69 8.16 -18.09 -31.21
C GLY A 69 8.65 -19.48 -31.58
N ARG A 70 7.90 -20.15 -32.46
CA ARG A 70 8.27 -21.45 -33.00
C ARG A 70 9.60 -21.26 -33.73
N LEU A 71 10.66 -21.89 -33.20
CA LEU A 71 11.92 -22.11 -33.93
C LEU A 71 11.70 -23.11 -35.06
#